data_AF-A0A914KTH4-F1
#
_entry.id   AF-A0A914KTH4-F1
#
_cell.length_a   1.000
_cell.length_b   1.000
_cell.length_c   1.000
_cell.angle_alpha   90.00
_cell.angle_beta   90.00
_cell.angle_gamma   90.00
#
_symmetry.space_group_name_H-M   'P 1'
#
loop_
_entity.id
_entity.type
_entity.pdbx_description
1 polymer ?
#
loop_
_entity_poly.entity_id
_entity_poly.type
_entity_poly.pdbx_seq_one_letter_code
_entity_poly.pdbx_strand_id
1 'polypeptide(L)'
;MAFQRISKKLFHNNRVYIWIIFCNLYGLYWLLFRHPYIFNGITFEVSFEPLIGYRDFRMELFKEDLRVHIIHNTTLAVGSPMIYLIFSLMVFFKTRELIDSVSKEEKMVFLQVFIISMFNTSTGIVYAYIMNNPDNGILLIMVAHFCWLHIHGLLIKNEFCY
;
A
#
# COMPACT_ATOMS: atom_id res chain seq x y z
N MET A 1 -10.73 13.51 -22.58
CA MET A 1 -12.01 12.89 -22.99
C MET A 1 -12.11 11.38 -22.73
N ALA A 2 -11.08 10.55 -22.99
CA ALA A 2 -11.14 9.10 -22.77
C ALA A 2 -11.36 8.69 -21.29
N PHE A 3 -10.67 9.32 -20.35
CA PHE A 3 -10.81 9.01 -18.92
C PHE A 3 -12.22 9.31 -18.36
N GLN A 4 -12.85 10.42 -18.76
CA GLN A 4 -14.22 10.71 -18.32
C GLN A 4 -15.22 9.65 -18.81
N ARG A 5 -14.99 9.08 -19.99
CA ARG A 5 -15.79 7.96 -20.51
C ARG A 5 -15.54 6.67 -19.71
N ILE A 6 -14.29 6.37 -19.38
CA ILE A 6 -13.93 5.19 -18.56
C ILE A 6 -14.47 5.33 -17.14
N SER A 7 -14.27 6.49 -16.50
CA SER A 7 -14.75 6.80 -15.16
C SER A 7 -16.28 6.70 -15.08
N LYS A 8 -17.02 7.29 -16.03
CA LYS A 8 -18.48 7.11 -16.09
C LYS A 8 -18.89 5.65 -16.31
N LYS A 9 -18.11 4.86 -17.03
CA LYS A 9 -18.43 3.44 -17.26
C LYS A 9 -18.21 2.59 -16.00
N LEU A 10 -17.15 2.88 -15.24
CA LEU A 10 -16.72 2.08 -14.09
C LEU A 10 -17.33 2.53 -12.75
N PHE A 11 -17.57 3.83 -12.56
CA PHE A 11 -17.89 4.42 -11.25
C PHE A 11 -19.20 5.22 -11.23
N HIS A 12 -20.05 5.15 -12.26
CA HIS A 12 -21.32 5.89 -12.26
C HIS A 12 -22.44 5.11 -11.57
N ASN A 13 -23.26 5.82 -10.79
CA ASN A 13 -24.37 5.30 -9.98
C ASN A 13 -23.92 4.18 -9.03
N ASN A 14 -24.71 3.11 -8.95
CA ASN A 14 -24.51 2.04 -7.99
C ASN A 14 -23.32 1.12 -8.32
N ARG A 15 -22.59 1.37 -9.42
CA ARG A 15 -21.40 0.57 -9.79
C ARG A 15 -20.25 0.76 -8.81
N VAL A 16 -20.19 1.89 -8.10
CA VAL A 16 -19.21 2.11 -7.02
C VAL A 16 -19.39 1.06 -5.91
N TYR A 17 -20.63 0.68 -5.59
CA TYR A 17 -20.88 -0.35 -4.56
C TYR A 17 -20.34 -1.72 -4.96
N ILE A 18 -20.28 -2.05 -6.26
CA ILE A 18 -19.67 -3.29 -6.74
C ILE A 18 -18.18 -3.32 -6.36
N TRP A 19 -17.47 -2.21 -6.54
CA TRP A 19 -16.06 -2.10 -6.15
C TRP A 19 -15.88 -2.18 -4.64
N ILE A 20 -16.75 -1.54 -3.87
CA ILE A 20 -16.71 -1.61 -2.40
C ILE A 20 -16.92 -3.06 -1.93
N ILE A 21 -17.92 -3.76 -2.47
CA ILE A 21 -18.18 -5.17 -2.17
C ILE A 21 -16.96 -6.02 -2.55
N PHE A 22 -16.40 -5.81 -3.73
CA PHE A 22 -15.21 -6.52 -4.19
C PHE A 22 -14.02 -6.32 -3.24
N CYS A 23 -13.75 -5.09 -2.80
CA CYS A 23 -12.70 -4.81 -1.82
C CYS A 23 -12.92 -5.52 -0.49
N ASN A 24 -14.17 -5.60 -0.02
CA ASN A 24 -14.51 -6.29 1.22
C ASN A 24 -14.36 -7.82 1.07
N LEU A 25 -14.83 -8.40 -0.03
CA LEU A 25 -14.66 -9.82 -0.32
C LEU A 25 -13.17 -10.18 -0.45
N TYR A 26 -12.38 -9.30 -1.06
CA TYR A 26 -10.93 -9.43 -1.13
C TYR A 26 -10.30 -9.46 0.26
N GLY A 27 -10.63 -8.49 1.13
CA GLY A 27 -10.15 -8.47 2.51
C GLY A 27 -10.58 -9.71 3.31
N LEU A 28 -11.83 -10.16 3.13
CA LEU A 28 -12.36 -11.35 3.77
C LEU A 28 -11.65 -12.63 3.32
N TYR A 29 -11.27 -12.71 2.04
CA TYR A 29 -10.46 -13.82 1.52
C TYR A 29 -9.12 -13.92 2.25
N TRP A 30 -8.41 -12.81 2.43
CA TRP A 30 -7.15 -12.79 3.19
C TRP A 30 -7.36 -13.15 4.66
N LEU A 31 -8.47 -12.71 5.26
CA LEU A 31 -8.78 -13.02 6.65
C LEU A 31 -9.05 -14.52 6.87
N LEU A 32 -9.81 -15.15 5.98
CA LEU A 32 -10.30 -16.53 6.19
C LEU A 32 -9.35 -17.61 5.65
N PHE A 33 -8.60 -17.31 4.59
CA PHE A 33 -7.85 -18.33 3.85
C PHE A 33 -6.33 -18.14 3.88
N ARG A 34 -5.82 -17.09 4.53
CA ARG A 34 -4.39 -16.79 4.57
C ARG A 34 -3.91 -16.63 5.99
N HIS A 35 -2.67 -17.06 6.24
CA HIS A 35 -2.08 -16.95 7.56
C HIS A 35 -1.80 -15.49 7.90
N PRO A 36 -2.12 -15.04 9.13
CA PRO A 36 -1.76 -13.72 9.57
C PRO A 36 -0.24 -13.62 9.71
N TYR A 37 0.28 -12.42 9.57
CA TYR A 37 1.67 -12.17 9.92
C TYR A 37 1.87 -12.32 11.42
N ILE A 38 2.96 -12.95 11.82
CA ILE A 38 3.30 -13.17 13.23
C ILE A 38 4.65 -12.54 13.50
N PHE A 39 4.79 -11.93 14.67
CA PHE A 39 6.05 -11.34 15.11
C PHE A 39 7.09 -12.44 15.38
N ASN A 40 8.26 -12.31 14.77
CA ASN A 40 9.42 -13.16 15.02
C ASN A 40 10.38 -12.45 15.98
N GLY A 41 10.67 -13.07 17.12
CA GLY A 41 11.55 -12.51 18.15
C GLY A 41 13.04 -12.59 17.84
N ILE A 42 13.47 -13.39 16.85
CA ILE A 42 14.87 -13.44 16.39
C ILE A 42 15.15 -12.31 15.43
N THR A 43 14.29 -12.11 14.44
CA THR A 43 14.48 -11.08 13.41
C THR A 43 13.87 -9.73 13.81
N PHE A 44 13.13 -9.66 14.93
CA PHE A 44 12.45 -8.45 15.43
C PHE A 44 11.50 -7.81 14.39
N GLU A 45 10.89 -8.64 13.56
CA GLU A 45 10.00 -8.20 12.49
C GLU A 45 8.75 -9.07 12.40
N VAL A 46 7.77 -8.56 11.69
CA VAL A 46 6.50 -9.25 11.42
C VAL A 46 6.67 -10.01 10.10
N SER A 47 6.68 -11.34 10.16
CA SER A 47 7.01 -12.21 9.03
C SER A 47 5.93 -13.26 8.78
N PHE A 48 5.92 -13.79 7.55
CA PHE A 48 5.10 -14.94 7.17
C PHE A 48 5.67 -16.26 7.68
N GLU A 49 6.99 -16.32 7.84
CA GLU A 49 7.67 -17.46 8.45
C GLU A 49 8.19 -17.02 9.82
N PRO A 50 7.36 -17.12 10.88
CA PRO A 50 7.75 -16.66 12.22
C PRO A 50 8.85 -17.53 12.87
N LEU A 51 9.28 -18.59 12.19
CA LEU A 51 10.27 -19.55 12.67
C LEU A 51 11.63 -19.41 11.99
N ILE A 52 11.81 -18.41 11.11
CA ILE A 52 13.13 -18.04 10.58
C ILE A 52 14.11 -17.93 11.76
N GLY A 53 15.22 -18.68 11.68
CA GLY A 53 16.27 -18.73 12.70
C GLY A 53 16.09 -19.76 13.82
N TYR A 54 14.93 -20.42 13.97
CA TYR A 54 14.69 -21.41 15.04
C TYR A 54 14.98 -22.87 14.63
N ARG A 55 14.64 -23.29 13.40
CA ARG A 55 14.92 -24.63 12.80
C ARG A 55 14.65 -24.59 11.29
N ASP A 56 15.42 -25.34 10.47
CA ASP A 56 15.19 -25.52 9.00
C ASP A 56 13.85 -26.21 8.65
N PHE A 57 13.09 -26.63 9.64
CA PHE A 57 11.90 -27.43 9.47
C PHE A 57 10.67 -26.53 9.26
N ARG A 58 10.07 -26.63 8.07
CA ARG A 58 8.78 -26.06 7.61
C ARG A 58 8.81 -24.88 6.63
N MET A 59 9.91 -24.70 5.90
CA MET A 59 9.86 -23.90 4.67
C MET A 59 8.73 -24.34 3.72
N GLU A 60 8.37 -25.63 3.66
CA GLU A 60 7.31 -26.11 2.76
C GLU A 60 5.90 -25.63 3.13
N LEU A 61 5.59 -25.51 4.43
CA LEU A 61 4.23 -25.09 4.86
C LEU A 61 3.96 -23.63 4.49
N PHE A 62 5.00 -22.80 4.50
CA PHE A 62 4.91 -21.37 4.25
C PHE A 62 5.37 -20.97 2.84
N LYS A 63 5.99 -21.86 2.06
CA LYS A 63 6.54 -21.56 0.72
C LYS A 63 5.49 -21.10 -0.27
N GLU A 64 4.33 -21.75 -0.31
CA GLU A 64 3.24 -21.36 -1.21
C GLU A 64 2.63 -20.02 -0.80
N ASP A 65 2.39 -19.82 0.50
CA ASP A 65 1.91 -18.55 1.02
C ASP A 65 2.92 -17.42 0.77
N LEU A 66 4.21 -17.67 1.01
CA LEU A 66 5.29 -16.72 0.78
C LEU A 66 5.28 -16.20 -0.66
N ARG A 67 5.17 -17.08 -1.66
CA ARG A 67 5.11 -16.69 -3.08
C ARG A 67 3.89 -15.82 -3.39
N VAL A 68 2.70 -16.24 -2.92
CA VAL A 68 1.45 -15.49 -3.14
C VAL A 68 1.55 -14.10 -2.50
N HIS A 69 2.11 -14.03 -1.30
CA HIS A 69 2.31 -12.77 -0.58
C HIS A 69 3.36 -11.86 -1.20
N ILE A 70 4.48 -12.39 -1.71
CA ILE A 70 5.46 -11.60 -2.45
C ILE A 70 4.80 -10.99 -3.69
N ILE A 71 4.09 -11.79 -4.49
CA ILE A 71 3.38 -11.28 -5.68
C ILE A 71 2.36 -10.22 -5.28
N HIS A 72 1.56 -10.49 -4.24
CA HIS A 72 0.56 -9.55 -3.75
C HIS A 72 1.20 -8.23 -3.29
N ASN A 73 2.19 -8.28 -2.40
CA ASN A 73 2.85 -7.12 -1.83
C ASN A 73 3.60 -6.32 -2.90
N THR A 74 4.29 -6.98 -3.84
CA THR A 74 4.93 -6.30 -4.97
C THR A 74 3.89 -5.63 -5.87
N THR A 75 2.79 -6.32 -6.18
CA THR A 75 1.72 -5.77 -7.02
C THR A 75 1.07 -4.56 -6.37
N LEU A 76 0.81 -4.61 -5.05
CA LEU A 76 0.28 -3.45 -4.33
C LEU A 76 1.32 -2.33 -4.24
N ALA A 77 2.57 -2.64 -3.92
CA ALA A 77 3.64 -1.67 -3.76
C ALA A 77 3.91 -0.91 -5.07
N VAL A 78 3.77 -1.54 -6.23
CA VAL A 78 3.96 -0.89 -7.54
C VAL A 78 2.64 -0.33 -8.09
N GLY A 79 1.55 -1.07 -7.98
CA GLY A 79 0.26 -0.70 -8.55
C GLY A 79 -0.37 0.51 -7.88
N SER A 80 -0.32 0.58 -6.54
CA SER A 80 -0.90 1.70 -5.79
C SER A 80 -0.27 3.06 -6.14
N PRO A 81 1.06 3.25 -6.09
CA PRO A 81 1.66 4.53 -6.48
C PRO A 81 1.47 4.85 -7.95
N MET A 82 1.37 3.87 -8.84
CA MET A 82 1.11 4.15 -10.25
C MET A 82 -0.29 4.71 -10.48
N ILE A 83 -1.30 4.15 -9.81
CA ILE A 83 -2.67 4.69 -9.87
C ILE A 83 -2.70 6.11 -9.31
N TYR A 84 -2.04 6.35 -8.16
CA TYR A 84 -1.97 7.68 -7.58
C TYR A 84 -1.17 8.65 -8.45
N LEU A 85 -0.05 8.25 -9.04
CA LEU A 85 0.74 9.07 -9.95
C LEU A 85 -0.06 9.45 -11.20
N ILE A 86 -0.79 8.50 -11.80
CA ILE A 86 -1.68 8.77 -12.94
C ILE A 86 -2.75 9.78 -12.52
N PHE A 87 -3.45 9.52 -11.40
CA PHE A 87 -4.43 10.45 -10.87
C PHE A 87 -3.81 11.84 -10.62
N SER A 88 -2.58 11.86 -10.13
CA SER A 88 -1.81 13.06 -9.85
C SER A 88 -1.47 13.89 -11.06
N LEU A 89 -0.93 13.26 -12.09
CA LEU A 89 -0.65 13.90 -13.36
C LEU A 89 -1.95 14.42 -13.99
N MET A 90 -3.03 13.64 -13.92
CA MET A 90 -4.31 14.03 -14.47
C MET A 90 -4.92 15.26 -13.80
N VAL A 91 -4.92 15.29 -12.46
CA VAL A 91 -5.34 16.47 -11.71
C VAL A 91 -4.44 17.64 -12.09
N PHE A 92 -3.12 17.48 -12.08
CA PHE A 92 -2.18 18.53 -12.45
C PHE A 92 -2.45 19.14 -13.84
N PHE A 93 -2.64 18.30 -14.86
CA PHE A 93 -2.96 18.77 -16.21
C PHE A 93 -4.32 19.45 -16.29
N LYS A 94 -5.34 18.96 -15.57
CA LYS A 94 -6.67 19.59 -15.51
C LYS A 94 -6.67 20.90 -14.72
N THR A 95 -5.82 21.00 -13.70
CA THR A 95 -5.68 22.20 -12.85
C THR A 95 -4.98 23.32 -13.61
N ARG A 96 -4.07 23.01 -14.55
CA ARG A 96 -3.44 24.01 -15.42
C ARG A 96 -4.43 24.78 -16.30
N GLU A 97 -5.57 24.18 -16.64
CA GLU A 97 -6.65 24.83 -17.39
C GLU A 97 -7.62 25.62 -16.47
N LEU A 98 -7.56 25.41 -15.15
CA LEU A 98 -8.54 25.86 -14.17
C LEU A 98 -7.86 26.34 -12.86
N ILE A 99 -6.76 27.09 -12.96
CA ILE A 99 -5.85 27.43 -11.84
C ILE A 99 -6.57 28.05 -10.63
N ASP A 100 -7.70 28.73 -10.84
CA ASP A 100 -8.51 29.36 -9.79
C ASP A 100 -9.60 28.45 -9.18
N SER A 101 -9.81 27.23 -9.69
CA SER A 101 -10.96 26.39 -9.28
C SER A 101 -10.66 25.29 -8.26
N VAL A 102 -9.39 25.05 -7.91
CA VAL A 102 -8.99 23.95 -7.01
C VAL A 102 -8.61 24.50 -5.65
N SER A 103 -9.33 24.04 -4.62
CA SER A 103 -9.20 24.56 -3.26
C SER A 103 -7.85 24.19 -2.64
N LYS A 104 -7.43 24.95 -1.62
CA LYS A 104 -6.18 24.66 -0.89
C LYS A 104 -6.25 23.29 -0.22
N GLU A 105 -7.44 22.94 0.28
CA GLU A 105 -7.73 21.68 0.95
C GLU A 105 -7.59 20.50 -0.02
N GLU A 106 -8.12 20.62 -1.24
CA GLU A 106 -7.96 19.59 -2.28
C GLU A 106 -6.49 19.34 -2.63
N LYS A 107 -5.68 20.41 -2.72
CA LYS A 107 -4.22 20.30 -2.97
C LYS A 107 -3.49 19.61 -1.81
N MET A 108 -3.91 19.86 -0.57
CA MET A 108 -3.29 19.26 0.63
C MET A 108 -3.64 17.78 0.78
N VAL A 109 -4.91 17.41 0.57
CA VAL A 109 -5.35 15.99 0.56
C VAL A 109 -4.61 15.23 -0.53
N PHE A 110 -4.45 15.85 -1.69
CA PHE A 110 -3.71 15.27 -2.80
C PHE A 110 -2.24 15.00 -2.45
N LEU A 111 -1.54 15.99 -1.89
CA LEU A 111 -0.17 15.84 -1.44
C LEU A 111 -0.04 14.75 -0.37
N GLN A 112 -0.97 14.71 0.57
CA GLN A 112 -1.03 13.69 1.63
C GLN A 112 -1.12 12.28 1.03
N VAL A 113 -2.07 12.06 0.12
CA VAL A 113 -2.27 10.76 -0.53
C VAL A 113 -1.04 10.35 -1.35
N PHE A 114 -0.40 11.30 -2.04
CA PHE A 114 0.83 11.06 -2.77
C PHE A 114 1.98 10.61 -1.85
N ILE A 115 2.19 11.30 -0.72
CA ILE A 115 3.24 10.97 0.24
C ILE A 115 2.97 9.61 0.91
N ILE A 116 1.73 9.33 1.33
CA ILE A 116 1.34 8.02 1.88
C ILE A 116 1.64 6.92 0.87
N SER A 117 1.32 7.14 -0.40
CA SER A 117 1.59 6.16 -1.45
C SER A 117 3.09 5.93 -1.66
N MET A 118 3.92 6.97 -1.55
CA MET A 118 5.38 6.84 -1.64
C MET A 118 5.92 6.01 -0.47
N PHE A 119 5.49 6.27 0.76
CA PHE A 119 5.88 5.47 1.92
C PHE A 119 5.41 4.01 1.80
N ASN A 120 4.19 3.77 1.33
CA ASN A 120 3.66 2.42 1.08
C ASN A 120 4.50 1.64 0.06
N THR A 121 4.93 2.31 -1.00
CA THR A 121 5.81 1.74 -2.03
C THR A 121 7.17 1.38 -1.45
N SER A 122 7.79 2.31 -0.72
CA SER A 122 9.09 2.11 -0.09
C SER A 122 9.05 0.96 0.92
N THR A 123 8.03 0.90 1.79
CA THR A 123 7.82 -0.21 2.72
C THR A 123 7.73 -1.54 1.97
N GLY A 124 6.91 -1.62 0.92
CA GLY A 124 6.74 -2.85 0.15
C GLY A 124 8.01 -3.32 -0.55
N ILE A 125 8.80 -2.40 -1.12
CA ILE A 125 10.10 -2.72 -1.75
C ILE A 125 11.09 -3.24 -0.71
N VAL A 126 11.23 -2.53 0.42
CA VAL A 126 12.18 -2.91 1.47
C VAL A 126 11.81 -4.26 2.09
N TYR A 127 10.52 -4.50 2.36
CA TYR A 127 10.04 -5.79 2.86
C TYR A 127 10.32 -6.93 1.86
N ALA A 128 9.99 -6.74 0.58
CA ALA A 128 10.25 -7.75 -0.44
C ALA A 128 11.76 -8.07 -0.55
N TYR A 129 12.62 -7.06 -0.36
CA TYR A 129 14.06 -7.26 -0.35
C TYR A 129 14.54 -8.02 0.89
N ILE A 130 14.06 -7.66 2.10
CA ILE A 130 14.39 -8.36 3.36
C ILE A 130 13.96 -9.83 3.30
N MET A 131 12.75 -10.10 2.80
CA MET A 131 12.24 -11.47 2.68
C MET A 131 13.06 -12.36 1.74
N ASN A 132 13.74 -11.78 0.74
CA ASN A 132 14.64 -12.53 -0.15
C ASN A 132 16.09 -12.59 0.37
N ASN A 133 16.44 -11.78 1.37
CA ASN A 133 17.79 -11.63 1.90
C ASN A 133 17.69 -11.49 3.44
N PRO A 134 17.40 -12.58 4.16
CA PRO A 134 17.10 -12.54 5.60
C PRO A 134 18.28 -12.12 6.48
N ASP A 135 19.51 -12.17 5.98
CA ASP A 135 20.72 -11.74 6.69
C ASP A 135 20.95 -10.22 6.65
N ASN A 136 20.00 -9.45 6.11
CA ASN A 136 20.11 -8.00 6.05
C ASN A 136 20.09 -7.38 7.45
N GLY A 137 21.09 -6.51 7.72
CA GLY A 137 21.24 -5.85 9.02
C GLY A 137 20.05 -4.99 9.44
N ILE A 138 19.96 -4.76 10.76
CA ILE A 138 18.85 -4.08 11.47
C ILE A 138 18.43 -2.72 10.88
N LEU A 139 19.34 -2.02 10.21
CA LEU A 139 19.05 -0.72 9.58
C LEU A 139 17.94 -0.81 8.53
N LEU A 140 17.91 -1.86 7.71
CA LEU A 140 16.90 -2.00 6.68
C LEU A 140 15.51 -2.26 7.27
N ILE A 141 15.46 -3.08 8.33
CA ILE A 141 14.25 -3.36 9.11
C ILE A 141 13.72 -2.06 9.74
N MET A 142 14.61 -1.23 10.32
CA MET A 142 14.23 0.07 10.88
C MET A 142 13.63 1.02 9.82
N VAL A 143 14.20 1.06 8.61
CA VAL A 143 13.67 1.86 7.49
C VAL A 143 12.29 1.34 7.07
N ALA A 144 12.12 0.02 6.94
CA ALA A 144 10.84 -0.60 6.59
C ALA A 144 9.77 -0.24 7.62
N HIS A 145 10.11 -0.35 8.91
CA HIS A 145 9.22 -0.04 10.02
C HIS A 145 8.85 1.45 10.07
N PHE A 146 9.83 2.34 9.87
CA PHE A 146 9.60 3.78 9.79
C PHE A 146 8.63 4.13 8.67
N CYS A 147 8.86 3.63 7.46
CA CYS A 147 7.97 3.86 6.33
C CYS A 147 6.57 3.28 6.60
N TRP A 148 6.48 2.09 7.19
CA TRP A 148 5.20 1.44 7.49
C TRP A 148 4.35 2.24 8.48
N LEU A 149 4.98 2.78 9.53
CA LEU A 149 4.30 3.60 10.53
C LEU A 149 3.71 4.88 9.93
N HIS A 150 4.41 5.48 8.95
CA HIS A 150 3.94 6.71 8.29
C HIS A 150 2.74 6.48 7.37
N ILE A 151 2.51 5.25 6.88
CA ILE A 151 1.31 4.91 6.10
C ILE A 151 0.04 5.06 6.96
N HIS A 152 0.12 4.71 8.24
CA HIS A 152 -1.03 4.72 9.17
C HIS A 152 -1.27 6.07 9.86
N GLY A 153 -0.26 6.93 9.91
CA GLY A 153 -0.27 8.13 10.77
C GLY A 153 -0.13 9.49 10.06
N LEU A 154 0.19 9.54 8.76
CA LEU A 154 0.46 10.81 8.10
C LEU A 154 -0.83 11.59 7.77
N LEU A 155 -1.40 12.25 8.77
CA LEU A 155 -2.41 13.27 8.63
C LEU A 155 -1.74 14.63 8.53
N ILE A 156 -1.72 15.23 7.34
CA ILE A 156 -1.37 16.64 7.18
C ILE A 156 -2.57 17.43 7.69
N LYS A 157 -2.58 17.75 8.99
CA LYS A 157 -3.60 18.63 9.57
C LYS A 157 -3.48 20.00 8.92
N ASN A 158 -4.56 20.45 8.29
CA ASN A 158 -4.80 21.87 8.17
C ASN A 158 -5.27 22.36 9.54
N GLU A 159 -4.41 23.04 10.28
CA GLU A 159 -4.88 23.92 11.34
C GLU A 159 -5.71 25.03 10.68
N PHE A 160 -7.02 24.81 10.61
CA PHE A 160 -7.97 25.91 10.66
C PHE A 160 -8.50 25.94 12.09
N CYS A 161 -7.78 26.70 12.93
CA CYS A 161 -8.42 27.40 14.03
C CYS A 161 -9.57 28.22 13.43
N TYR A 162 -10.79 27.98 13.92
CA TYR A 162 -11.86 28.98 13.90
C TYR A 162 -11.50 30.12 14.87
#